data_AF-H9FCQ0-F1
#
_entry.id   AF-H9FCQ0-F1
#
_cell.length_a   1.000
_cell.length_b   1.000
_cell.length_c   1.000
_cell.angle_alpha   90.00
_cell.angle_beta   90.00
_cell.angle_gamma   90.00
#
_symmetry.space_group_name_H-M   'P 1'
#
loop_
_entity.id
_entity.type
_entity.pdbx_description
1 polymer ?
#
loop_
_entity_poly.entity_id
_entity_poly.type
_entity_poly.pdbx_seq_one_letter_code
_entity_poly.pdbx_strand_id
1 'polypeptide(L)'
;VTGWFSPYHRRRKLIHPVMVQHIQPAALSLLAQWSTLVRELEVALQLAFYPDAVEEWLEENMHPSLQRLQALLQDLSEVATPPPP
;
A
#
# COMPACT_ATOMS: atom_id res chain seq x y z
N VAL A 1 -6.60 -3.14 10.72
CA VAL A 1 -6.57 -1.65 10.73
C VAL A 1 -7.80 -1.14 11.46
N THR A 2 -7.73 -1.10 12.79
CA THR A 2 -8.72 -0.44 13.66
C THR A 2 -8.18 0.95 13.98
N GLY A 3 -8.84 1.99 13.48
CA GLY A 3 -8.39 3.38 13.63
C GLY A 3 -8.83 4.27 12.47
N TRP A 4 -8.47 5.55 12.55
CA TRP A 4 -8.78 6.70 11.70
C TRP A 4 -8.76 6.47 10.17
N PHE A 5 -8.17 5.36 9.69
CA PHE A 5 -8.08 4.98 8.27
C PHE A 5 -8.96 3.80 7.87
N SER A 6 -9.91 3.38 8.72
CA SER A 6 -10.89 2.35 8.34
C SER A 6 -11.75 2.79 7.15
N PRO A 7 -12.38 1.85 6.41
CA PRO A 7 -13.34 2.17 5.35
C PRO A 7 -14.46 3.15 5.77
N TYR A 8 -14.87 3.10 7.04
CA TYR A 8 -15.88 4.01 7.60
C TYR A 8 -15.42 5.48 7.61
N HIS A 9 -14.20 5.74 8.07
CA HIS A 9 -13.63 7.08 8.16
C HIS A 9 -13.28 7.65 6.78
N ARG A 10 -12.83 6.78 5.85
CA ARG A 10 -12.57 7.14 4.44
C ARG A 10 -13.82 7.63 3.73
N ARG A 11 -14.91 6.84 3.80
CA ARG A 11 -16.21 7.21 3.17
C ARG A 11 -16.76 8.55 3.65
N ARG A 12 -16.44 8.94 4.89
CA ARG A 12 -16.97 10.16 5.52
C ARG A 12 -15.97 11.32 5.51
N LYS A 13 -14.78 11.16 4.91
CA LYS A 13 -13.70 12.16 4.87
C LYS A 13 -13.37 12.75 6.26
N LEU A 14 -13.43 11.92 7.30
CA LEU A 14 -13.20 12.34 8.69
C LEU A 14 -11.72 12.43 9.07
N ILE A 15 -10.83 12.24 8.10
CA ILE A 15 -9.39 12.28 8.31
C ILE A 15 -8.94 13.74 8.19
N HIS A 16 -8.39 14.29 9.27
CA HIS A 16 -7.89 15.65 9.26
C HIS A 16 -6.67 15.78 8.31
N PRO A 17 -6.60 16.76 7.40
CA PRO A 17 -5.52 16.89 6.41
C PRO A 17 -4.11 16.92 7.00
N VAL A 18 -3.95 17.53 8.19
CA VAL A 18 -2.67 17.53 8.92
C VAL A 18 -2.21 16.10 9.26
N MET A 19 -3.11 15.18 9.60
CA MET A 19 -2.75 13.79 9.87
C MET A 19 -2.26 13.07 8.60
N VAL A 20 -2.83 13.42 7.44
CA VAL A 20 -2.39 12.90 6.15
C VAL A 20 -0.95 13.31 5.85
N GLN A 21 -0.62 14.59 6.05
CA GLN A 21 0.73 15.12 5.82
C GLN A 21 1.80 14.42 6.68
N HIS A 22 1.46 13.99 7.90
CA HIS A 22 2.40 13.29 8.78
C HIS A 22 2.60 11.82 8.39
N ILE A 23 1.55 11.16 7.88
CA ILE A 23 1.57 9.70 7.65
C ILE A 23 1.97 9.36 6.21
N GLN A 24 1.63 10.21 5.24
CA GLN A 24 1.88 9.97 3.82
C GLN A 24 3.37 9.73 3.49
N PRO A 25 4.35 10.49 4.02
CA PRO A 25 5.76 10.24 3.72
C PRO A 25 6.24 8.87 4.20
N ALA A 26 5.81 8.44 5.39
CA ALA A 26 6.15 7.14 5.95
C ALA A 26 5.51 6.00 5.14
N ALA A 27 4.24 6.16 4.74
CA ALA A 27 3.53 5.18 3.91
C ALA A 27 4.15 5.05 2.51
N LEU A 28 4.58 6.16 1.89
CA LEU A 28 5.29 6.16 0.61
C LEU A 28 6.66 5.46 0.72
N SER A 29 7.40 5.76 1.79
CA SER A 29 8.69 5.11 2.06
C SER A 29 8.53 3.60 2.26
N LEU A 30 7.49 3.18 3.00
CA LEU A 30 7.16 1.77 3.18
C LEU A 30 6.80 1.09 1.86
N LEU A 31 6.00 1.74 1.00
CA LEU A 31 5.65 1.19 -0.31
C LEU A 31 6.89 0.98 -1.18
N ALA A 32 7.81 1.96 -1.21
CA ALA A 32 9.04 1.85 -1.97
C ALA A 32 9.93 0.69 -1.46
N GLN A 33 10.15 0.61 -0.15
CA GLN A 33 10.94 -0.46 0.46
C GLN A 33 10.33 -1.85 0.20
N TRP A 34 9.01 -1.97 0.36
CA TRP A 34 8.31 -3.23 0.15
C TRP A 34 8.34 -3.65 -1.33
N SER A 35 8.19 -2.70 -2.26
CA SER A 35 8.27 -2.99 -3.69
C SER A 35 9.65 -3.53 -4.08
N THR A 36 10.72 -2.95 -3.53
CA THR A 36 12.08 -3.47 -3.71
C THR A 36 12.22 -4.88 -3.14
N LEU A 37 11.77 -5.11 -1.90
CA LEU A 37 11.84 -6.41 -1.25
C LEU A 37 11.11 -7.49 -2.05
N VAL A 38 9.93 -7.20 -2.60
CA VAL A 38 9.15 -8.16 -3.40
C VAL A 38 9.90 -8.55 -4.65
N ARG A 39 10.55 -7.59 -5.32
CA ARG A 39 11.36 -7.87 -6.51
C ARG A 39 12.59 -8.72 -6.19
N GLU A 40 13.27 -8.43 -5.09
CA GLU A 40 14.43 -9.23 -4.64
C GLU A 40 13.99 -10.65 -4.24
N LEU A 41 12.85 -10.76 -3.58
CA LEU A 41 12.26 -12.04 -3.20
C LEU A 41 11.85 -12.87 -4.42
N GLU A 42 11.22 -12.27 -5.43
CA GLU A 42 10.87 -12.92 -6.68
C GLU A 42 12.10 -13.54 -7.35
N VAL A 43 13.17 -12.75 -7.49
CA VAL A 43 14.44 -13.23 -8.07
C VAL A 43 15.02 -14.39 -7.25
N ALA A 44 14.98 -14.29 -5.92
CA ALA A 44 15.47 -15.37 -5.05
C ALA A 44 14.63 -16.64 -5.17
N LEU A 45 13.31 -16.53 -5.26
CA LEU A 45 12.39 -17.66 -5.41
C LEU A 45 12.53 -18.35 -6.77
N GLN A 46 12.75 -17.58 -7.84
CA GLN A 46 12.96 -18.12 -9.20
C GLN A 46 14.24 -18.98 -9.32
N LEU A 47 15.18 -18.89 -8.36
CA LEU A 47 16.35 -19.79 -8.31
C LEU A 47 16.03 -21.17 -7.72
N ALA A 48 14.94 -21.29 -6.96
CA ALA A 48 14.58 -22.51 -6.22
C ALA A 48 13.29 -23.17 -6.73
N PHE A 49 12.42 -22.42 -7.38
CA PHE A 49 11.09 -22.86 -7.81
C PHE A 49 10.83 -22.53 -9.28
N TYR A 50 9.88 -23.24 -9.88
CA TYR A 50 9.40 -22.93 -11.23
C TYR A 50 8.72 -21.56 -11.28
N PRO A 51 8.85 -20.80 -12.38
CA PRO A 51 8.27 -19.46 -12.51
C PRO A 51 6.78 -19.40 -12.11
N ASP A 52 5.97 -20.35 -12.59
CA ASP A 52 4.53 -20.41 -12.31
C ASP A 52 4.23 -20.53 -10.80
N ALA A 53 5.02 -21.33 -10.08
CA ALA A 53 4.86 -21.49 -8.63
C ALA A 53 5.29 -20.23 -7.85
N VAL A 54 6.26 -19.48 -8.37
CA VAL A 54 6.66 -18.19 -7.79
C VAL A 54 5.58 -17.15 -8.02
N GLU A 55 5.03 -17.09 -9.22
CA GLU A 55 3.93 -16.18 -9.57
C GLU A 55 2.71 -16.42 -8.69
N GLU A 56 2.22 -17.67 -8.62
CA GLU A 56 1.10 -18.07 -7.76
C GLU A 56 1.35 -17.69 -6.30
N TRP A 57 2.54 -17.99 -5.77
CA TRP A 57 2.87 -17.67 -4.39
C TRP A 57 2.88 -16.16 -4.12
N LEU A 58 3.44 -15.36 -5.03
CA LEU A 58 3.44 -13.89 -4.91
C LEU A 58 2.02 -13.33 -4.96
N GLU A 59 1.16 -13.85 -5.84
CA GLU A 59 -0.26 -13.48 -5.96
C GLU A 59 -1.02 -13.71 -4.67
N GLU A 60 -0.81 -14.86 -4.02
CA GLU A 60 -1.54 -15.20 -2.80
C GLU A 60 -0.97 -14.52 -1.55
N ASN A 61 0.35 -14.35 -1.46
CA ASN A 61 1.01 -13.99 -0.20
C ASN A 61 1.48 -12.53 -0.14
N MET A 62 1.94 -11.97 -1.26
CA MET A 62 2.60 -10.66 -1.27
C MET A 62 1.70 -9.56 -1.84
N HIS A 63 1.08 -9.81 -2.99
CA HIS A 63 0.22 -8.84 -3.68
C HIS A 63 -0.93 -8.29 -2.84
N PRO A 64 -1.65 -9.08 -1.99
CA PRO A 64 -2.77 -8.55 -1.21
C PRO A 64 -2.35 -7.50 -0.17
N SER A 65 -1.13 -7.61 0.36
CA SER A 65 -0.61 -6.64 1.32
C SER A 65 -0.13 -5.37 0.64
N LEU A 66 0.56 -5.49 -0.50
CA LEU A 66 0.96 -4.35 -1.34
C LEU A 66 -0.25 -3.56 -1.84
N GLN A 67 -1.26 -4.23 -2.36
CA GLN A 67 -2.49 -3.60 -2.85
C GLN A 67 -3.22 -2.83 -1.74
N ARG A 68 -3.27 -3.37 -0.52
CA ARG A 68 -3.87 -2.65 0.63
C ARG A 68 -3.10 -1.38 0.99
N LEU A 69 -1.77 -1.40 0.89
CA LEU A 69 -0.94 -0.22 1.14
C LEU A 69 -1.11 0.83 0.03
N GLN A 70 -1.13 0.42 -1.23
CA GLN A 70 -1.39 1.29 -2.38
C GLN A 70 -2.77 1.96 -2.29
N ALA A 71 -3.81 1.18 -1.96
CA ALA A 71 -5.16 1.70 -1.77
C ALA A 71 -5.22 2.75 -0.64
N LEU A 72 -4.54 2.48 0.48
CA LEU A 72 -4.45 3.45 1.57
C LEU A 72 -3.77 4.76 1.12
N LEU A 73 -2.70 4.67 0.34
CA LEU A 73 -1.99 5.85 -0.19
C LEU A 73 -2.83 6.65 -1.19
N GLN A 74 -3.62 5.96 -2.02
CA GLN A 74 -4.58 6.60 -2.92
C GLN A 74 -5.63 7.39 -2.11
N ASP A 75 -6.21 6.77 -1.09
CA ASP A 75 -7.19 7.43 -0.21
C ASP A 75 -6.59 8.66 0.50
N LEU A 76 -5.34 8.58 0.96
CA LEU A 76 -4.63 9.71 1.56
C LEU A 76 -4.44 10.86 0.55
N SER A 77 -4.10 10.53 -0.69
CA SER A 77 -3.86 11.52 -1.75
C SER A 77 -5.16 12.25 -2.13
N GLU A 78 -6.30 11.56 -2.14
CA GLU A 78 -7.62 12.16 -2.38
C GLU A 78 -8.11 13.07 -1.24
N VAL A 79 -7.66 12.86 0.00
CA VAL A 79 -7.96 13.75 1.13
C VAL A 79 -7.06 15.00 1.12
N ALA A 80 -5.85 14.88 0.57
CA ALA A 80 -4.89 15.97 0.50
C ALA A 80 -5.20 17.00 -0.61
N THR A 81 -6.01 16.66 -1.61
CA THR A 81 -6.40 17.59 -2.68
C THR A 81 -7.51 18.55 -2.20
N PRO A 82 -7.29 19.87 -2.16
CA PRO A 82 -8.35 20.83 -1.86
C PRO A 82 -9.40 20.82 -2.98
N PRO A 83 -10.70 21.06 -2.67
CA PRO A 83 -11.73 21.18 -3.70
C PRO A 83 -11.42 22.36 -4.64
N PRO A 84 -11.79 22.26 -5.94
CA PRO A 84 -11.62 23.37 -6.88
C PRO A 84 -12.47 24.58 -6.45
N PRO A 85 -12.06 25.81 -6.85
CA PRO A 85 -12.71 27.06 -6.47
C PRO A 85 -14.13 27.20 -7.04
#